data_AF-A0A016T4P3-F1
#
_entry.id   AF-A0A016T4P3-F1
#
_cell.length_a   1.000
_cell.length_b   1.000
_cell.length_c   1.000
_cell.angle_alpha   90.00
_cell.angle_beta   90.00
_cell.angle_gamma   90.00
#
_symmetry.space_group_name_H-M   'P 1'
#
loop_
_entity.id
_entity.type
_entity.pdbx_description
1 polymer ?
#
loop_
_entity_poly.entity_id
_entity_poly.type
_entity_poly.pdbx_seq_one_letter_code
_entity_poly.pdbx_strand_id
1 'polypeptide(L)'
;MRICSRLFSALVHFHNPTLWPNELKTAVATGCRVTPSFITEEEENELLREVEPHMKRLRYEKSHWDDAIHLYREREQRKWSPANEKVIQRIRDTSFPPGAEHLSYVHILDLHKDGVIKPHIDSIRYCGDVITGVCLLSDAVMRLRHKDRKDELIVDLMLPRRCLYRMGEEGRYEFTHEVLSNEESIFNGKKVEKTRRISIICRDLPHPENQADAAAIRMKPIPEAA
;
A
#
# COMPACT_ATOMS: atom_id res chain seq x y z
N MET A 1 -26.79 -6.62 9.39
CA MET A 1 -26.41 -5.21 9.56
C MET A 1 -25.96 -4.69 8.20
N ARG A 2 -26.83 -3.99 7.45
CA ARG A 2 -26.49 -3.47 6.12
C ARG A 2 -25.63 -2.22 6.32
N ILE A 3 -24.31 -2.36 6.13
CA ILE A 3 -23.39 -1.22 6.09
C ILE A 3 -23.83 -0.36 4.90
N CYS A 4 -24.33 0.83 5.22
CA CYS A 4 -24.93 1.76 4.27
C CYS A 4 -23.87 2.16 3.23
N SER A 5 -24.19 2.02 1.94
CA SER A 5 -23.33 2.35 0.79
C SER A 5 -22.84 3.81 0.74
N ARG A 6 -23.34 4.68 1.64
CA ARG A 6 -22.94 6.09 1.74
C ARG A 6 -21.54 6.32 2.33
N LEU A 7 -20.95 5.37 3.06
CA LEU A 7 -19.61 5.51 3.64
C LEU A 7 -18.47 5.29 2.63
N PHE A 8 -18.68 4.46 1.61
CA PHE A 8 -17.67 4.22 0.56
C PHE A 8 -17.37 5.47 -0.29
N SER A 9 -18.35 6.39 -0.43
CA SER A 9 -18.18 7.64 -1.18
C SER A 9 -17.28 8.67 -0.48
N ALA A 10 -16.91 8.49 0.79
CA ALA A 10 -16.22 9.52 1.56
C ALA A 10 -14.69 9.46 1.49
N LEU A 11 -14.11 8.32 1.08
CA LEU A 11 -12.66 8.07 1.15
C LEU A 11 -11.99 7.88 -0.22
N VAL A 12 -12.76 7.93 -1.30
CA VAL A 12 -12.26 7.84 -2.68
C VAL A 12 -12.77 9.05 -3.44
N HIS A 13 -11.86 9.81 -4.03
CA HIS A 13 -12.19 11.03 -4.78
C HIS A 13 -11.66 10.94 -6.21
N PHE A 14 -12.56 10.88 -7.18
CA PHE A 14 -12.22 10.94 -8.60
C PHE A 14 -12.17 12.41 -9.05
N HIS A 15 -10.98 12.86 -9.46
CA HIS A 15 -10.81 14.16 -10.10
C HIS A 15 -11.32 14.12 -11.54
N ASN A 16 -11.73 15.28 -12.07
CA ASN A 16 -12.21 15.45 -13.44
C ASN A 16 -13.22 14.36 -13.87
N PRO A 17 -14.31 14.11 -13.09
CA PRO A 17 -15.13 12.91 -13.24
C PRO A 17 -15.78 12.73 -14.62
N THR A 18 -15.85 13.79 -15.43
CA THR A 18 -16.38 13.80 -16.80
C THR A 18 -15.38 13.28 -17.84
N LEU A 19 -14.08 13.25 -17.52
CA LEU A 19 -13.02 12.76 -18.43
C LEU A 19 -12.80 11.25 -18.34
N TRP A 20 -13.41 10.60 -17.35
CA TRP A 20 -13.25 9.18 -17.08
C TRP A 20 -14.15 8.33 -17.97
N PRO A 21 -13.58 7.37 -18.73
CA PRO A 21 -14.38 6.31 -19.34
C PRO A 21 -15.14 5.54 -18.26
N ASN A 22 -16.44 5.30 -18.47
CA ASN A 22 -17.33 4.70 -17.46
C ASN A 22 -16.84 3.32 -16.97
N GLU A 23 -16.38 2.48 -17.89
CA GLU A 23 -15.85 1.14 -17.58
C GLU A 23 -14.60 1.22 -16.72
N LEU A 24 -13.61 2.03 -17.12
CA LEU A 24 -12.37 2.23 -16.35
C LEU A 24 -12.64 2.82 -14.97
N LYS A 25 -13.55 3.80 -14.86
CA LYS A 25 -13.94 4.39 -13.57
C LYS A 25 -14.56 3.34 -12.65
N THR A 26 -15.41 2.47 -13.21
CA THR A 26 -16.09 1.40 -12.47
C THR A 26 -15.09 0.34 -12.03
N ALA A 27 -14.15 -0.03 -12.90
CA ALA A 27 -13.07 -0.96 -12.61
C ALA A 27 -12.18 -0.43 -11.49
N VAL A 28 -11.71 0.82 -11.57
CA VAL A 28 -10.88 1.46 -10.53
C VAL A 28 -11.65 1.62 -9.22
N ALA A 29 -12.92 2.03 -9.24
CA ALA A 29 -13.74 2.12 -8.02
C ALA A 29 -13.99 0.74 -7.37
N THR A 30 -13.96 -0.31 -8.18
CA THR A 30 -14.10 -1.70 -7.73
C THR A 30 -12.78 -2.25 -7.22
N GLY A 31 -11.66 -1.96 -7.88
CA GLY A 31 -10.34 -2.47 -7.53
C GLY A 31 -9.65 -1.69 -6.39
N CYS A 32 -9.89 -0.39 -6.31
CA CYS A 32 -9.27 0.50 -5.33
C CYS A 32 -10.26 0.90 -4.23
N ARG A 33 -10.00 0.46 -3.00
CA ARG A 33 -10.92 0.64 -1.87
C ARG A 33 -10.18 0.98 -0.59
N VAL A 34 -10.88 1.69 0.30
CA VAL A 34 -10.43 1.94 1.67
C VAL A 34 -11.50 1.48 2.64
N THR A 35 -11.13 0.60 3.56
CA THR A 35 -11.96 0.17 4.68
C THR A 35 -11.48 0.88 5.94
N PRO A 36 -12.20 1.91 6.44
CA PRO A 36 -11.80 2.63 7.63
C PRO A 36 -11.96 1.77 8.88
N SER A 37 -11.15 2.02 9.92
CA SER A 37 -11.21 1.31 11.21
C SER A 37 -11.18 -0.22 11.04
N PHE A 38 -10.37 -0.71 10.11
CA PHE A 38 -10.24 -2.13 9.81
C PHE A 38 -9.53 -2.91 10.94
N ILE A 39 -8.59 -2.25 11.61
CA ILE A 39 -8.01 -2.73 12.86
C ILE A 39 -8.49 -1.87 14.03
N THR A 40 -8.56 -2.47 15.22
CA THR A 40 -8.83 -1.73 16.46
C THR A 40 -7.57 -1.02 16.97
N GLU A 41 -7.72 -0.19 18.00
CA GLU A 41 -6.58 0.45 18.65
C GLU A 41 -5.69 -0.58 19.36
N GLU A 42 -6.28 -1.62 19.95
CA GLU A 42 -5.57 -2.73 20.58
C GLU A 42 -4.74 -3.51 19.55
N GLU A 43 -5.32 -3.81 18.39
CA GLU A 43 -4.61 -4.48 17.29
C GLU A 43 -3.47 -3.63 16.73
N GLU A 44 -3.69 -2.33 16.56
CA GLU A 44 -2.63 -1.40 16.16
C GLU A 44 -1.49 -1.38 17.19
N ASN A 45 -1.82 -1.32 18.49
CA ASN A 45 -0.82 -1.32 19.56
C ASN A 45 -0.03 -2.64 19.60
N GLU A 46 -0.67 -3.79 19.35
CA GLU A 46 0.00 -5.09 19.31
C GLU A 46 0.91 -5.24 18.08
N LEU A 47 0.49 -4.76 16.91
CA LEU A 47 1.34 -4.68 15.72
C LEU A 47 2.56 -3.80 15.98
N LEU A 48 2.37 -2.63 16.59
CA LEU A 48 3.47 -1.72 16.93
C LEU A 48 4.40 -2.33 17.97
N ARG A 49 3.89 -3.01 18.99
CA ARG A 49 4.72 -3.69 20.01
C ARG A 49 5.67 -4.71 19.38
N GLU A 50 5.22 -5.41 18.34
CA GLU A 50 6.03 -6.39 17.63
C GLU A 50 6.99 -5.74 16.62
N VAL A 51 6.55 -4.72 15.86
CA VAL A 51 7.31 -4.12 14.76
C VAL A 51 8.34 -3.10 15.24
N GLU A 52 7.99 -2.26 16.21
CA GLU A 52 8.76 -1.08 16.64
C GLU A 52 10.20 -1.40 17.10
N PRO A 53 10.46 -2.47 17.89
CA PRO A 53 11.82 -2.80 18.35
C PRO A 53 12.80 -3.06 17.20
N HIS A 54 12.29 -3.56 16.07
CA HIS A 54 13.08 -3.81 14.87
C HIS A 54 13.26 -2.54 14.05
N MET A 55 12.17 -1.80 13.80
CA MET A 55 12.21 -0.58 12.99
C MET A 55 13.13 0.48 13.60
N LYS A 56 13.10 0.68 14.92
CA LYS A 56 13.95 1.66 15.62
C LYS A 56 15.46 1.43 15.43
N ARG A 57 15.89 0.22 15.09
CA ARG A 57 17.30 -0.11 14.83
C ARG A 57 17.75 0.28 13.42
N LEU A 58 16.81 0.48 12.50
CA LEU A 58 17.08 0.90 11.13
C LEU A 58 17.15 2.42 11.05
N ARG A 59 18.07 2.91 10.21
CA ARG A 59 18.19 4.33 9.88
C ARG A 59 17.22 4.67 8.77
N TYR A 60 16.75 5.92 8.74
CA TYR A 60 16.02 6.42 7.58
C TYR A 60 16.97 6.55 6.39
N GLU A 61 16.58 5.95 5.28
CA GLU A 61 17.25 6.03 3.99
C GLU A 61 16.75 7.25 3.22
N LYS A 62 17.65 7.92 2.50
CA LYS A 62 17.32 9.14 1.76
C LYS A 62 16.64 8.85 0.41
N SER A 63 16.92 7.70 -0.20
CA SER A 63 16.37 7.27 -1.48
C SER A 63 16.58 5.78 -1.67
N HIS A 64 15.60 5.10 -2.28
CA HIS A 64 15.74 3.73 -2.78
C HIS A 64 16.48 3.71 -4.13
N TRP A 65 16.92 2.54 -4.62
CA TRP A 65 17.69 2.44 -5.88
C TRP A 65 16.88 2.83 -7.13
N ASP A 66 15.55 2.71 -7.07
CA ASP A 66 14.61 3.16 -8.11
C ASP A 66 14.06 4.58 -7.85
N ASP A 67 14.56 5.25 -6.80
CA ASP A 67 14.16 6.60 -6.37
C ASP A 67 12.66 6.74 -6.02
N ALA A 68 11.92 5.63 -5.81
CA ALA A 68 10.48 5.68 -5.55
C ALA A 68 10.11 6.15 -4.13
N ILE A 69 10.98 5.93 -3.13
CA ILE A 69 10.68 6.23 -1.73
C ILE A 69 11.81 7.06 -1.09
N HIS A 70 11.43 8.08 -0.32
CA HIS A 70 12.34 9.00 0.39
C HIS A 70 12.04 9.10 1.87
N LEU A 71 13.11 9.23 2.68
CA LEU A 71 13.06 9.32 4.15
C LEU A 71 12.19 8.22 4.76
N TYR A 72 12.58 7.00 4.46
CA TYR A 72 11.88 5.80 4.87
C TYR A 72 12.84 4.79 5.48
N ARG A 73 12.31 3.78 6.15
CA ARG A 73 13.03 2.57 6.50
C ARG A 73 12.08 1.41 6.34
N GLU A 74 12.58 0.28 5.89
CA GLU A 74 11.73 -0.86 5.57
C GLU A 74 12.36 -2.17 5.98
N ARG A 75 11.50 -3.18 6.11
CA ARG A 75 11.92 -4.57 6.26
C ARG A 75 10.81 -5.52 5.86
N GLU A 76 11.20 -6.76 5.70
CA GLU A 76 10.32 -7.87 5.43
C GLU A 76 10.18 -8.73 6.70
N GLN A 77 8.96 -9.21 6.99
CA GLN A 77 8.69 -10.10 8.12
C GLN A 77 7.82 -11.28 7.71
N ARG A 78 8.31 -12.50 8.00
CA ARG A 78 7.57 -13.75 7.74
C ARG A 78 6.83 -14.30 8.95
N LYS A 79 7.44 -14.22 10.14
CA LYS A 79 6.87 -14.78 11.37
C LYS A 79 6.21 -13.66 12.17
N TRP A 80 4.96 -13.87 12.55
CA TRP A 80 4.21 -12.95 13.42
C TRP A 80 3.81 -13.63 14.72
N SER A 81 3.57 -12.85 15.77
CA SER A 81 2.92 -13.38 16.98
C SER A 81 1.53 -13.95 16.65
N PRO A 82 1.00 -14.91 17.44
CA PRO A 82 -0.33 -15.45 17.18
C PRO A 82 -1.46 -14.42 17.16
N ALA A 83 -1.30 -13.28 17.85
CA ALA A 83 -2.25 -12.17 17.81
C ALA A 83 -2.18 -11.43 16.47
N ASN A 84 -0.97 -11.06 16.04
CA ASN A 84 -0.77 -10.32 14.79
C ASN A 84 -0.98 -11.18 13.55
N GLU A 85 -0.66 -12.47 13.58
CA GLU A 85 -0.94 -13.40 12.48
C GLU A 85 -2.43 -13.45 12.14
N LYS A 86 -3.33 -13.35 13.14
CA LYS A 86 -4.78 -13.25 12.90
C LYS A 86 -5.14 -11.99 12.13
N VAL A 87 -4.47 -10.87 12.41
CA VAL A 87 -4.67 -9.61 11.68
C VAL A 87 -4.14 -9.73 10.26
N ILE A 88 -2.94 -10.28 10.08
CA ILE A 88 -2.35 -10.53 8.74
C ILE A 88 -3.25 -11.45 7.91
N GLN A 89 -3.79 -12.52 8.51
CA GLN A 89 -4.72 -13.40 7.82
C GLN A 89 -6.02 -12.68 7.47
N ARG A 90 -6.56 -11.85 8.37
CA ARG A 90 -7.77 -11.04 8.08
C ARG A 90 -7.54 -10.04 6.94
N ILE A 91 -6.35 -9.44 6.86
CA ILE A 91 -5.95 -8.58 5.73
C ILE A 91 -6.03 -9.38 4.43
N ARG A 92 -5.47 -10.60 4.43
CA ARG A 92 -5.45 -11.48 3.27
C ARG A 92 -6.86 -11.88 2.82
N ASP A 93 -7.64 -12.44 3.74
CA ASP A 93 -9.00 -12.92 3.49
C ASP A 93 -9.93 -11.82 2.97
N THR A 94 -9.69 -10.57 3.37
CA THR A 94 -10.50 -9.42 2.96
C THR A 94 -10.12 -8.91 1.56
N SER A 95 -8.85 -9.03 1.16
CA SER A 95 -8.31 -8.28 0.02
C SER A 95 -8.10 -9.13 -1.23
N PHE A 96 -7.82 -10.41 -1.06
CA PHE A 96 -7.44 -11.31 -2.14
C PHE A 96 -8.54 -12.35 -2.40
N PRO A 97 -8.64 -12.87 -3.64
CA PRO A 97 -9.59 -13.92 -3.94
C PRO A 97 -9.25 -15.22 -3.17
N PRO A 98 -10.24 -16.06 -2.84
CA PRO A 98 -10.00 -17.35 -2.23
C PRO A 98 -9.01 -18.19 -3.04
N GLY A 99 -7.99 -18.74 -2.38
CA GLY A 99 -6.96 -19.55 -3.03
C GLY A 99 -5.84 -18.75 -3.70
N ALA A 100 -5.82 -17.42 -3.60
CA ALA A 100 -4.66 -16.63 -4.02
C ALA A 100 -3.41 -17.04 -3.24
N GLU A 101 -2.30 -17.24 -3.96
CA GLU A 101 -1.00 -17.43 -3.33
C GLU A 101 -0.40 -16.07 -2.94
N HIS A 102 0.24 -16.02 -1.77
CA HIS A 102 0.79 -14.78 -1.22
C HIS A 102 2.29 -14.84 -1.08
N LEU A 103 2.94 -13.69 -1.16
CA LEU A 103 4.31 -13.57 -0.66
C LEU A 103 4.34 -13.95 0.82
N SER A 104 5.26 -14.86 1.15
CA SER A 104 5.44 -15.31 2.53
C SER A 104 5.93 -14.19 3.45
N TYR A 105 6.68 -13.24 2.90
CA TYR A 105 7.15 -12.07 3.62
C TYR A 105 6.16 -10.92 3.47
N VAL A 106 5.80 -10.33 4.60
CA VAL A 106 4.97 -9.13 4.68
C VAL A 106 5.88 -7.92 4.76
N HIS A 107 5.64 -6.94 3.91
CA HIS A 107 6.44 -5.74 3.82
C HIS A 107 6.01 -4.74 4.90
N ILE A 108 6.98 -4.23 5.67
CA ILE A 108 6.76 -3.19 6.69
C ILE A 108 7.53 -1.95 6.25
N LEU A 109 6.79 -0.89 5.95
CA LEU A 109 7.34 0.40 5.53
C LEU A 109 7.06 1.45 6.61
N ASP A 110 8.11 2.13 7.10
CA ASP A 110 8.02 3.21 8.07
C ASP A 110 8.52 4.51 7.43
N LEU A 111 7.59 5.44 7.22
CA LEU A 111 7.83 6.74 6.63
C LEU A 111 8.00 7.80 7.71
N HIS A 112 9.03 8.62 7.54
CA HIS A 112 9.19 9.85 8.30
C HIS A 112 8.03 10.83 8.00
N LYS A 113 7.80 11.80 8.88
CA LYS A 113 6.80 12.87 8.65
C LYS A 113 7.01 13.61 7.33
N ASP A 114 8.28 13.80 6.95
CA ASP A 114 8.70 14.45 5.71
C ASP A 114 9.02 13.44 4.59
N GLY A 115 8.83 12.15 4.85
CA GLY A 115 9.02 11.10 3.86
C GLY A 115 7.89 11.04 2.85
N VAL A 116 8.20 10.64 1.63
CA VAL A 116 7.25 10.57 0.51
C VAL A 116 7.47 9.30 -0.27
N ILE A 117 6.39 8.82 -0.89
CA ILE A 117 6.44 7.80 -1.93
C ILE A 117 6.09 8.51 -3.22
N LYS A 118 7.02 8.58 -4.17
CA LYS A 118 6.81 9.18 -5.50
C LYS A 118 5.90 8.30 -6.37
N PRO A 119 5.31 8.86 -7.44
CA PRO A 119 4.51 8.11 -8.38
C PRO A 119 5.27 6.93 -8.99
N HIS A 120 4.81 5.71 -8.74
CA HIS A 120 5.40 4.49 -9.29
C HIS A 120 4.37 3.37 -9.47
N ILE A 121 4.71 2.37 -10.27
CA ILE A 121 3.93 1.14 -10.45
C ILE A 121 4.78 -0.01 -9.91
N ASP A 122 4.25 -0.78 -8.96
CA ASP A 122 4.95 -1.93 -8.39
C ASP A 122 5.32 -2.94 -9.50
N SER A 123 6.54 -3.47 -9.45
CA SER A 123 7.05 -4.41 -10.45
C SER A 123 6.19 -5.67 -10.52
N ILE A 124 5.77 -6.03 -11.73
CA ILE A 124 5.04 -7.28 -12.02
C ILE A 124 5.87 -8.54 -11.72
N ARG A 125 7.19 -8.39 -11.55
CA ARG A 125 8.09 -9.50 -11.19
C ARG A 125 8.02 -9.87 -9.72
N TYR A 126 7.49 -8.98 -8.88
CA TYR A 126 7.47 -9.14 -7.43
C TYR A 126 6.07 -9.03 -6.82
N CYS A 127 5.08 -8.55 -7.57
CA CYS A 127 3.70 -8.42 -7.09
C CYS A 127 2.69 -8.82 -8.18
N GLY A 128 1.69 -9.61 -7.79
CA GLY A 128 0.53 -9.97 -8.61
C GLY A 128 -0.50 -8.84 -8.70
N ASP A 129 -1.77 -9.22 -8.72
CA ASP A 129 -2.90 -8.33 -9.04
C ASP A 129 -3.28 -7.38 -7.92
N VAL A 130 -2.92 -7.68 -6.67
CA VAL A 130 -3.43 -6.95 -5.50
C VAL A 130 -2.31 -6.53 -4.54
N ILE A 131 -2.32 -5.24 -4.21
CA ILE A 131 -1.52 -4.67 -3.13
C ILE A 131 -2.49 -4.16 -2.07
N THR A 132 -2.28 -4.60 -0.83
CA THR A 132 -3.15 -4.21 0.28
C THR A 132 -2.33 -3.91 1.50
N GLY A 133 -2.74 -2.94 2.32
CA GLY A 133 -1.99 -2.60 3.51
C GLY A 133 -2.80 -1.91 4.60
N VAL A 134 -2.46 -2.21 5.85
CA VAL A 134 -2.99 -1.48 7.00
C VAL A 134 -2.12 -0.28 7.32
N CYS A 135 -2.76 0.84 7.66
CA CYS A 135 -2.09 2.11 7.95
C CYS A 135 -2.04 2.32 9.47
N LEU A 136 -0.85 2.54 10.03
CA LEU A 136 -0.65 2.77 11.46
C LEU A 136 -0.12 4.19 11.71
N LEU A 137 -0.31 4.67 12.94
CA LEU A 137 0.19 5.94 13.50
C LEU A 137 -0.43 7.22 12.94
N SER A 138 -0.50 7.40 11.62
CA SER A 138 -1.02 8.64 11.03
C SER A 138 -1.77 8.43 9.72
N ASP A 139 -2.62 9.42 9.44
CA ASP A 139 -3.37 9.52 8.20
C ASP A 139 -2.45 9.91 7.04
N ALA A 140 -2.87 9.59 5.81
CA ALA A 140 -2.21 10.06 4.60
C ALA A 140 -3.21 10.15 3.44
N VAL A 141 -2.77 10.80 2.35
CA VAL A 141 -3.45 10.73 1.06
C VAL A 141 -2.58 9.92 0.12
N MET A 142 -3.16 8.86 -0.46
CA MET A 142 -2.57 8.14 -1.56
C MET A 142 -3.20 8.63 -2.86
N ARG A 143 -2.39 9.01 -3.84
CA ARG A 143 -2.88 9.45 -5.14
C ARG A 143 -2.54 8.42 -6.21
N LEU A 144 -3.51 8.12 -7.06
CA LEU A 144 -3.35 7.29 -8.24
C LEU A 144 -3.48 8.16 -9.49
N ARG A 145 -2.54 8.00 -10.43
CA ARG A 145 -2.56 8.71 -11.74
C ARG A 145 -2.40 7.72 -12.88
N HIS A 146 -3.25 7.82 -13.89
CA HIS A 146 -3.14 6.94 -15.06
C HIS A 146 -1.80 7.17 -15.76
N LYS A 147 -1.09 6.10 -16.12
CA LYS A 147 0.27 6.17 -16.67
C LYS A 147 0.37 7.03 -17.94
N ASP A 148 -0.67 6.99 -18.79
CA ASP A 148 -0.72 7.73 -20.06
C ASP A 148 -1.54 9.04 -20.01
N ARG A 149 -2.42 9.22 -19.01
CA ARG A 149 -3.38 10.34 -18.90
C ARG A 149 -3.31 11.00 -17.53
N LYS A 150 -2.07 11.30 -17.13
CA LYS A 150 -1.62 11.59 -15.75
C LYS A 150 -2.29 12.81 -15.10
N ASP A 151 -2.67 13.79 -15.91
CA ASP A 151 -3.29 15.04 -15.48
C ASP A 151 -4.83 15.01 -15.58
N GLU A 152 -5.36 14.02 -16.29
CA GLU A 152 -6.80 13.89 -16.56
C GLU A 152 -7.45 12.87 -15.62
N LEU A 153 -6.84 11.70 -15.49
CA LEU A 153 -7.37 10.55 -14.78
C LEU A 153 -6.61 10.37 -13.45
N ILE A 154 -7.11 11.06 -12.42
CA ILE A 154 -6.53 11.05 -11.08
C ILE A 154 -7.60 10.62 -10.08
N VAL A 155 -7.26 9.70 -9.19
CA VAL A 155 -8.10 9.34 -8.05
C VAL A 155 -7.28 9.40 -6.76
N ASP A 156 -7.81 10.09 -5.76
CA ASP A 156 -7.22 10.14 -4.43
C ASP A 156 -7.95 9.17 -3.49
N LEU A 157 -7.17 8.48 -2.66
CA LEU A 157 -7.63 7.64 -1.56
C LEU A 157 -7.22 8.32 -0.25
N MET A 158 -8.20 8.66 0.57
CA MET A 158 -7.95 9.04 1.96
C MET A 158 -7.61 7.78 2.74
N LEU A 159 -6.45 7.76 3.41
CA LEU A 159 -5.96 6.63 4.19
C LEU A 159 -5.90 7.00 5.68
N PRO A 160 -7.03 6.93 6.42
CA PRO A 160 -7.01 7.16 7.85
C PRO A 160 -6.16 6.12 8.59
N ARG A 161 -5.58 6.51 9.72
CA ARG A 161 -4.99 5.59 10.69
C ARG A 161 -5.98 4.44 10.98
N ARG A 162 -5.45 3.22 11.03
CA ARG A 162 -6.16 1.93 11.17
C ARG A 162 -7.03 1.51 9.99
N CYS A 163 -6.97 2.19 8.84
CA CYS A 163 -7.65 1.70 7.65
C CYS A 163 -6.88 0.56 6.99
N LEU A 164 -7.60 -0.25 6.21
CA LEU A 164 -7.05 -1.13 5.18
C LEU A 164 -7.27 -0.48 3.82
N TYR A 165 -6.21 -0.26 3.05
CA TYR A 165 -6.35 0.09 1.64
C TYR A 165 -6.11 -1.15 0.77
N ARG A 166 -6.82 -1.23 -0.34
CA ARG A 166 -6.60 -2.20 -1.43
C ARG A 166 -6.43 -1.42 -2.72
N MET A 167 -5.42 -1.78 -3.49
CA MET A 167 -5.22 -1.39 -4.88
C MET A 167 -5.12 -2.67 -5.69
N GLY A 168 -5.97 -2.83 -6.69
CA GLY A 168 -5.98 -4.03 -7.51
C GLY A 168 -6.32 -3.76 -8.97
N GLU A 169 -6.03 -4.78 -9.79
CA GLU A 169 -6.41 -4.85 -11.19
C GLU A 169 -5.98 -3.59 -11.97
N GLU A 170 -6.89 -2.90 -12.66
CA GLU A 170 -6.60 -1.70 -13.44
C GLU A 170 -5.91 -0.63 -12.58
N GLY A 171 -6.32 -0.47 -11.32
CA GLY A 171 -5.69 0.47 -10.40
C GLY A 171 -4.25 0.11 -10.05
N ARG A 172 -3.88 -1.17 -10.11
CA ARG A 172 -2.52 -1.66 -9.82
C ARG A 172 -1.61 -1.63 -11.04
N TYR A 173 -2.15 -1.81 -12.25
CA TYR A 173 -1.35 -1.94 -13.48
C TYR A 173 -1.31 -0.68 -14.34
N GLU A 174 -2.39 0.10 -14.35
CA GLU A 174 -2.54 1.25 -15.24
C GLU A 174 -2.31 2.60 -14.53
N PHE A 175 -2.20 2.59 -13.21
CA PHE A 175 -2.02 3.79 -12.41
C PHE A 175 -0.74 3.73 -11.59
N THR A 176 0.04 4.81 -11.65
CA THR A 176 1.07 5.07 -10.65
C THR A 176 0.41 5.37 -9.32
N HIS A 177 1.02 4.96 -8.22
CA HIS A 177 0.59 5.33 -6.87
C HIS A 177 1.68 6.11 -6.13
N GLU A 178 1.27 7.05 -5.31
CA GLU A 178 2.13 7.90 -4.49
C GLU A 178 1.49 8.16 -3.12
N VAL A 179 2.32 8.41 -2.10
CA VAL A 179 1.87 8.93 -0.80
C VAL A 179 2.38 10.36 -0.69
N LEU A 180 1.43 11.29 -0.65
CA LEU A 180 1.71 12.72 -0.82
C LEU A 180 2.55 13.30 0.33
N SER A 181 3.33 14.32 -0.01
CA SER A 181 4.02 15.22 0.90
C SER A 181 3.03 16.03 1.76
N ASN A 182 3.46 16.57 2.90
CA ASN A 182 2.57 17.41 3.73
C ASN A 182 2.19 18.74 3.06
N GLU A 183 2.95 19.15 2.05
CA GLU A 183 2.71 20.32 1.22
C GLU A 183 1.52 20.08 0.27
N GLU A 184 1.41 18.87 -0.28
CA GLU A 184 0.42 18.49 -1.31
C GLU A 184 -0.74 17.65 -0.78
N SER A 185 -0.63 17.12 0.44
CA SER A 185 -1.61 16.23 1.07
C SER A 185 -2.91 16.97 1.43
N ILE A 186 -3.78 17.07 0.43
CA ILE A 186 -5.12 17.68 0.50
C ILE A 186 -6.13 16.67 -0.02
N PHE A 187 -7.18 16.40 0.75
CA PHE A 187 -8.28 15.53 0.37
C PHE A 187 -9.61 16.25 0.53
N ASN A 188 -10.41 16.33 -0.54
CA ASN A 188 -11.69 17.07 -0.56
C ASN A 188 -11.58 18.50 0.02
N GLY A 189 -10.50 19.22 -0.35
CA GLY A 189 -10.24 20.60 0.10
C GLY A 189 -9.75 20.74 1.54
N LYS A 190 -9.53 19.63 2.26
CA LYS A 190 -8.99 19.63 3.63
C LYS A 190 -7.55 19.14 3.62
N LYS A 191 -6.68 19.87 4.32
CA LYS A 191 -5.30 19.43 4.54
C LYS A 191 -5.28 18.20 5.44
N VAL A 192 -4.48 17.20 5.06
CA VAL A 192 -4.27 15.96 5.80
C VAL A 192 -2.80 15.92 6.19
N GLU A 193 -2.52 16.12 7.49
CA GLU A 193 -1.15 16.14 8.00
C GLU A 193 -0.67 14.71 8.31
N LYS A 194 0.34 14.27 7.57
CA LYS A 194 1.06 13.02 7.79
C LYS A 194 2.20 13.26 8.79
N THR A 195 2.19 12.52 9.89
CA THR A 195 3.34 12.46 10.80
C THR A 195 4.15 11.20 10.49
N ARG A 196 4.77 10.56 11.48
CA ARG A 196 5.36 9.23 11.23
C ARG A 196 4.25 8.25 10.86
N ARG A 197 4.46 7.45 9.82
CA ARG A 197 3.45 6.51 9.32
C ARG A 197 4.09 5.16 9.07
N ILE A 198 3.49 4.10 9.61
CA ILE A 198 3.88 2.73 9.28
C ILE A 198 2.78 2.09 8.44
N SER A 199 3.15 1.37 7.40
CA SER A 199 2.24 0.48 6.67
C SER A 199 2.75 -0.94 6.70
N ILE A 200 1.83 -1.87 6.94
CA ILE A 200 2.06 -3.33 6.85
C ILE A 200 1.34 -3.81 5.61
N ILE A 201 2.10 -4.24 4.62
CA ILE A 201 1.69 -4.41 3.23
C ILE A 201 1.78 -5.88 2.85
N CYS A 202 0.67 -6.43 2.40
CA CYS A 202 0.56 -7.76 1.81
C CYS A 202 0.41 -7.64 0.29
N ARG A 203 1.03 -8.60 -0.41
CA ARG A 203 0.94 -8.75 -1.86
C ARG A 203 0.69 -10.21 -2.21
N ASP A 204 -0.02 -10.44 -3.30
CA ASP A 204 -0.11 -11.75 -3.94
C ASP A 204 1.13 -12.04 -4.77
N LEU A 205 1.31 -13.33 -5.10
CA LEU A 205 2.41 -13.75 -5.96
C LEU A 205 2.22 -13.18 -7.37
N PRO A 206 3.32 -12.83 -8.06
CA PRO A 206 3.31 -12.56 -9.49
C PRO A 206 2.62 -13.67 -10.29
N HIS A 207 1.97 -13.32 -11.40
CA HIS A 207 1.48 -14.33 -12.34
C HIS A 207 2.62 -15.26 -12.81
N PRO A 208 2.37 -16.57 -13.05
CA PRO A 208 3.41 -17.55 -13.37
C PRO A 208 4.35 -17.15 -14.51
N GLU A 209 3.84 -16.48 -15.55
CA GLU A 209 4.64 -15.96 -16.68
C GLU A 209 5.69 -14.92 -16.25
N ASN A 210 5.43 -14.18 -15.17
CA ASN A 210 6.35 -13.17 -14.63
C ASN A 210 7.34 -13.77 -13.61
N GLN A 211 7.10 -15.00 -13.14
CA GLN A 211 7.99 -15.69 -12.18
C GLN A 211 9.22 -16.31 -12.84
N ALA A 212 9.09 -16.80 -14.09
CA ALA A 212 10.18 -17.45 -14.82
C ALA A 212 11.37 -16.51 -15.08
N ASP A 213 11.10 -15.24 -15.36
CA ASP A 213 12.13 -14.20 -15.55
C ASP A 213 12.82 -13.80 -14.24
N ALA A 214 12.13 -13.93 -13.09
CA ALA A 214 12.71 -13.63 -11.77
C ALA A 214 13.70 -14.71 -11.32
N ALA A 215 13.44 -15.98 -11.63
CA ALA A 215 14.35 -17.10 -11.32
C ALA A 215 15.65 -17.06 -12.16
N ALA A 216 15.61 -16.49 -13.36
CA ALA A 216 16.79 -16.30 -14.21
C ALA A 216 17.77 -15.25 -13.66
N ILE A 217 17.29 -14.30 -12.85
CA ILE A 217 18.11 -13.33 -12.12
C ILE A 217 18.41 -13.90 -10.73
N ARG A 218 19.14 -15.01 -10.70
CA ARG A 218 19.70 -15.54 -9.45
C ARG A 218 20.70 -14.49 -8.95
N MET A 219 20.34 -13.73 -7.91
CA MET A 219 21.29 -12.89 -7.18
C MET A 219 22.48 -13.79 -6.84
N LYS A 220 23.67 -13.46 -7.38
CA LYS A 220 24.89 -14.17 -7.02
C LYS A 220 25.04 -14.05 -5.49
N PRO A 221 25.25 -15.16 -4.76
CA PRO A 221 25.53 -15.08 -3.33
C PRO A 221 26.69 -14.12 -3.11
N ILE A 222 26.53 -13.18 -2.18
CA ILE A 222 27.65 -12.38 -1.67
C ILE A 222 28.63 -13.39 -1.08
N PRO A 223 29.90 -13.46 -1.53
CA PRO A 223 30.88 -14.36 -0.94
C PRO A 223 30.97 -14.09 0.56
N GLU A 224 30.80 -15.10 1.40
CA GLU A 224 31.14 -14.99 2.82
C GLU A 224 32.62 -14.60 2.90
N ALA A 225 32.88 -13.47 3.58
CA ALA A 225 34.24 -13.03 3.84
C ALA A 225 34.95 -14.09 4.68
N ALA A 226 36.12 -14.52 4.19
CA ALA A 226 37.08 -15.34 4.93
C ALA A 226 37.72 -14.57 6.09
#